data_AF-A0A3L7VL08-F1
#
_entry.id   AF-A0A3L7VL08-F1
#
_cell.length_a   1.000
_cell.length_b   1.000
_cell.length_c   1.000
_cell.angle_alpha   90.00
_cell.angle_beta   90.00
_cell.angle_gamma   90.00
#
_symmetry.space_group_name_H-M   'P 1'
#
loop_
_entity.id
_entity.type
_entity.pdbx_description
1 polymer ?
#
loop_
_entity_poly.entity_id
_entity_poly.type
_entity_poly.pdbx_seq_one_letter_code
_entity_poly.pdbx_strand_id
1 'polypeptide(L)'
;MFLGAVCEREVLVAPRARGLYVARAVYAGTLLGIIATCWLLVTGTQAIATVGDAARFGGTLMRILGPLQLALAMLSAALASVVAVGVEKDRKTMELLLVSRLGDAQLVLGKLSGSLLRTGLLLLAAVPVFTLATVFGGITPVQIVRMFVVTAAAAAAAASVANAVAFWRDTTFQALAITAFLLVAWLAAGEAAAVAWGQEVAAMVSPARALFSSVSPTGGGTLPSFLGCCAGIVAIATGWAIARARAWNTVVHLRPRTEGEAGSATARQASRPVWSNPVLWRELQTRAHGRAMIVVRVAWLLLFVAAVAAVVAQARSPRPDRAAVAIAVVPMVVASLLAITALAVTSVTTERDRGTFDLLLVSDLEPKEFVWGKLLGVLGSAAEMVALPLVLCLALVPLGLATPEHGGYLALGLAVLIFFVAVLGVYAGLSHTTSRRAIAVALGIVAFLFIGVATAMRIMVAFGGSFELQLAPFLAAIVGGAIGLYAALSARNPSPAVGWTSALLPALTFVAITGFLQGSSLQVFLVVVAAYGFGTLALLVPSIAAFDLLTGRTTTGE
;
A
#
# COMPACT_ATOMS: atom_id res chain seq x y z
N MET A 1 -27.96 -23.85 -5.98
CA MET A 1 -26.59 -23.83 -6.55
C MET A 1 -26.10 -22.39 -6.51
N PHE A 2 -25.33 -22.03 -5.50
CA PHE A 2 -24.92 -20.66 -5.19
C PHE A 2 -23.81 -20.22 -6.17
N LEU A 3 -24.09 -19.25 -7.05
CA LEU A 3 -23.10 -18.47 -7.84
C LEU A 3 -22.14 -19.25 -8.78
N GLY A 4 -22.22 -20.57 -8.86
CA GLY A 4 -21.46 -21.42 -9.80
C GLY A 4 -20.23 -22.12 -9.17
N ALA A 5 -19.64 -23.06 -9.92
CA ALA A 5 -18.59 -23.97 -9.45
C ALA A 5 -17.32 -23.26 -8.92
N VAL A 6 -16.99 -22.08 -9.45
CA VAL A 6 -15.85 -21.27 -9.01
C VAL A 6 -16.06 -20.77 -7.57
N CYS A 7 -17.27 -20.27 -7.27
CA CYS A 7 -17.61 -19.79 -5.93
C CYS A 7 -17.59 -20.93 -4.91
N GLU A 8 -18.17 -22.08 -5.26
CA GLU A 8 -18.18 -23.27 -4.39
C GLU A 8 -16.76 -23.73 -4.05
N ARG A 9 -15.87 -23.78 -5.03
CA ARG A 9 -14.45 -24.10 -4.81
C ARG A 9 -13.78 -23.09 -3.87
N GLU A 10 -13.93 -21.79 -4.11
CA GLU A 10 -13.28 -20.76 -3.29
C GLU A 10 -13.80 -20.77 -1.84
N VAL A 11 -15.11 -21.00 -1.63
CA VAL A 11 -15.71 -21.11 -0.29
C VAL A 11 -15.17 -22.34 0.46
N LEU A 12 -14.92 -23.45 -0.22
CA LEU A 12 -14.37 -24.66 0.41
C LEU A 12 -12.88 -24.55 0.72
N VAL A 13 -12.11 -23.87 -0.13
CA VAL A 13 -10.64 -23.79 -0.02
C VAL A 13 -10.18 -22.62 0.85
N ALA A 14 -10.78 -21.43 0.70
CA ALA A 14 -10.30 -20.22 1.35
C ALA A 14 -10.25 -20.29 2.89
N PRO A 15 -11.25 -20.86 3.60
CA PRO A 15 -11.23 -20.97 5.06
C PRO A 15 -10.14 -21.91 5.59
N ARG A 16 -9.70 -22.89 4.80
CA ARG A 16 -8.74 -23.93 5.19
C ARG A 16 -7.28 -23.50 5.02
N ALA A 17 -7.03 -22.34 4.41
CA ALA A 17 -5.66 -21.86 4.19
C ALA A 17 -5.00 -21.45 5.51
N ARG A 18 -3.86 -22.09 5.86
CA ARG A 18 -3.06 -21.76 7.06
C ARG A 18 -2.78 -20.25 7.20
N GLY A 19 -2.52 -19.57 6.09
CA GLY A 19 -2.28 -18.13 6.06
C GLY A 19 -3.45 -17.29 6.58
N LEU A 20 -4.71 -17.75 6.40
CA LEU A 20 -5.88 -17.02 6.90
C LEU A 20 -6.00 -17.13 8.43
N TYR A 21 -5.66 -18.28 9.02
CA TYR A 21 -5.63 -18.44 10.48
C TYR A 21 -4.60 -17.50 11.10
N VAL A 22 -3.39 -17.45 10.53
CA VAL A 22 -2.34 -16.52 10.97
C VAL A 22 -2.79 -15.07 10.78
N ALA A 23 -3.37 -14.73 9.63
CA ALA A 23 -3.84 -13.38 9.36
C ALA A 23 -4.93 -12.92 10.36
N ARG A 24 -5.86 -13.80 10.75
CA ARG A 24 -6.87 -13.49 11.77
C ARG A 24 -6.26 -13.29 13.15
N ALA A 25 -5.34 -14.17 13.55
CA ALA A 25 -4.66 -14.07 14.84
C ALA A 25 -3.84 -12.78 14.93
N VAL A 26 -3.09 -12.46 13.88
CA VAL A 26 -2.35 -11.19 13.79
C VAL A 26 -3.33 -10.03 13.82
N TYR A 27 -4.35 -10.00 12.96
CA TYR A 27 -5.30 -8.88 12.88
C TYR A 27 -6.01 -8.59 14.22
N ALA A 28 -6.60 -9.61 14.84
CA ALA A 28 -7.27 -9.46 16.14
C ALA A 28 -6.27 -9.15 17.26
N GLY A 29 -5.08 -9.77 17.24
CA GLY A 29 -4.00 -9.53 18.18
C GLY A 29 -3.48 -8.08 18.12
N THR A 30 -3.30 -7.51 16.93
CA THR A 30 -2.87 -6.12 16.76
C THR A 30 -3.94 -5.16 17.29
N LEU A 31 -5.22 -5.39 16.98
CA LEU A 31 -6.31 -4.54 17.48
C LEU A 31 -6.43 -4.61 19.01
N LEU A 32 -6.35 -5.81 19.58
CA LEU A 32 -6.37 -6.02 21.03
C LEU A 32 -5.14 -5.40 21.71
N GLY A 33 -3.96 -5.54 21.09
CA GLY A 33 -2.73 -4.90 21.55
C GLY A 33 -2.86 -3.38 21.59
N ILE A 34 -3.49 -2.76 20.59
CA ILE A 34 -3.78 -1.32 20.57
C ILE A 34 -4.77 -0.94 21.68
N ILE A 35 -5.83 -1.71 21.91
CA ILE A 35 -6.75 -1.46 23.03
C ILE A 35 -6.02 -1.50 24.37
N ALA A 36 -5.21 -2.55 24.60
CA ALA A 36 -4.43 -2.69 25.81
C ALA A 36 -3.43 -1.52 25.98
N THR A 37 -2.77 -1.12 24.89
CA THR A 37 -1.85 0.03 24.84
C THR A 37 -2.55 1.33 25.24
N CYS A 38 -3.71 1.61 24.65
CA CYS A 38 -4.52 2.79 24.96
C CYS A 38 -5.02 2.76 26.42
N TRP A 39 -5.40 1.58 26.94
CA TRP A 39 -5.86 1.45 28.32
C TRP A 39 -4.74 1.74 29.32
N LEU A 40 -3.58 1.10 29.14
CA LEU A 40 -2.38 1.34 29.97
C LEU A 40 -2.01 2.82 30.00
N LEU A 41 -2.14 3.47 28.84
CA LEU A 41 -1.86 4.89 28.70
C LEU A 41 -2.83 5.77 29.51
N VAL A 42 -4.13 5.47 29.48
CA VAL A 42 -5.10 6.21 30.30
C VAL A 42 -4.89 5.97 31.78
N THR A 43 -4.77 4.71 32.21
CA THR A 43 -4.58 4.40 33.64
C THR A 43 -3.28 4.96 34.20
N GLY A 44 -2.26 5.15 33.35
CA GLY A 44 -1.02 5.79 33.74
C GLY A 44 -1.14 7.31 33.85
N THR A 45 -1.85 7.96 32.93
CA THR A 45 -1.92 9.43 32.81
C THR A 45 -3.00 10.08 33.66
N GLN A 46 -4.12 9.39 33.92
CA GLN A 46 -5.30 9.94 34.59
C GLN A 46 -5.87 8.93 35.58
N ALA A 47 -6.20 9.40 36.78
CA ALA A 47 -7.05 8.64 37.69
C ALA A 47 -8.47 8.59 37.08
N ILE A 48 -8.91 7.41 36.63
CA ILE A 48 -10.28 7.19 36.16
C ILE A 48 -11.19 7.26 37.39
N ALA A 49 -11.59 8.47 37.78
CA ALA A 49 -12.39 8.72 38.97
C ALA A 49 -13.89 8.67 38.66
N THR A 50 -14.29 8.91 37.41
CA THR A 50 -15.70 8.98 37.02
C THR A 50 -16.05 8.04 35.87
N VAL A 51 -17.31 7.58 35.85
CA VAL A 51 -17.88 6.80 34.73
C VAL A 51 -17.82 7.59 33.41
N GLY A 52 -17.84 8.92 33.47
CA GLY A 52 -17.72 9.79 32.31
C GLY A 52 -16.34 9.72 31.64
N ASP A 53 -15.27 9.55 32.41
CA ASP A 53 -13.90 9.45 31.89
C ASP A 53 -13.70 8.14 31.11
N ALA A 54 -14.23 7.04 31.65
CA ALA A 54 -14.28 5.75 30.94
C ALA A 54 -15.06 5.87 29.63
N ALA A 55 -16.21 6.55 29.63
CA ALA A 55 -17.01 6.75 28.42
C ALA A 55 -16.30 7.59 27.34
N ARG A 56 -15.57 8.64 27.74
CA ARG A 56 -14.73 9.44 26.82
C ARG A 56 -13.58 8.62 26.23
N PHE A 57 -12.99 7.74 27.04
CA PHE A 57 -11.97 6.81 26.58
C PHE A 57 -12.52 5.86 25.51
N GLY A 58 -13.69 5.24 25.73
CA GLY A 58 -14.36 4.41 24.73
C GLY A 58 -14.59 5.14 23.40
N GLY A 59 -15.08 6.39 23.44
CA GLY A 59 -15.22 7.21 22.24
C GLY A 59 -13.90 7.49 21.52
N THR A 60 -12.81 7.69 22.26
CA THR A 60 -11.46 7.93 21.72
C THR A 60 -10.88 6.67 21.08
N LEU A 61 -11.04 5.50 21.73
CA LEU A 61 -10.70 4.20 21.17
C LEU A 61 -11.38 3.99 19.82
N MET A 62 -12.67 4.29 19.69
CA MET A 62 -13.40 4.12 18.44
C MET A 62 -12.85 4.99 17.31
N ARG A 63 -12.44 6.24 17.61
CA ARG A 63 -11.82 7.16 16.64
C ARG A 63 -10.42 6.73 16.19
N ILE A 64 -9.72 5.93 17.00
CA ILE A 64 -8.40 5.36 16.66
C ILE A 64 -8.56 4.05 15.88
N LEU A 65 -9.38 3.12 16.39
CA LEU A 65 -9.52 1.77 15.84
C LEU A 65 -10.32 1.75 14.53
N GLY A 66 -11.36 2.56 14.39
CA GLY A 66 -12.21 2.56 13.20
C GLY A 66 -11.43 2.80 11.90
N PRO A 67 -10.63 3.89 11.80
CA PRO A 67 -9.88 4.18 10.57
C PRO A 67 -8.78 3.18 10.28
N LEU A 68 -8.19 2.60 11.33
CA LEU A 68 -7.24 1.50 11.20
C LEU A 68 -7.91 0.26 10.60
N GLN A 69 -9.08 -0.14 11.13
CA GLN A 69 -9.86 -1.25 10.60
C GLN A 69 -10.26 -0.98 9.14
N LEU A 70 -10.70 0.23 8.81
CA LEU A 70 -11.06 0.61 7.44
C LEU A 70 -9.88 0.45 6.48
N ALA A 71 -8.71 1.02 6.83
CA ALA A 71 -7.51 0.96 6.00
C ALA A 71 -7.05 -0.48 5.77
N LEU A 72 -6.99 -1.28 6.85
CA LEU A 72 -6.59 -2.69 6.77
C LEU A 72 -7.58 -3.51 5.94
N ALA A 73 -8.88 -3.31 6.12
CA ALA A 73 -9.91 -4.04 5.39
C ALA A 73 -9.92 -3.71 3.89
N MET A 74 -9.84 -2.43 3.52
CA MET A 74 -9.78 -2.01 2.11
C MET A 74 -8.54 -2.54 1.42
N LEU A 75 -7.37 -2.43 2.08
CA LEU A 75 -6.11 -2.94 1.53
C LEU A 75 -6.15 -4.47 1.41
N SER A 76 -6.61 -5.19 2.44
CA SER A 76 -6.69 -6.64 2.40
C SER A 76 -7.65 -7.13 1.31
N ALA A 77 -8.79 -6.45 1.13
CA ALA A 77 -9.78 -6.81 0.13
C ALA A 77 -9.25 -6.62 -1.30
N ALA A 78 -8.62 -5.47 -1.54
CA ALA A 78 -8.00 -5.15 -2.82
C ALA A 78 -6.87 -6.12 -3.16
N LEU A 79 -5.93 -6.34 -2.23
CA LEU A 79 -4.80 -7.27 -2.43
C LEU A 79 -5.30 -8.70 -2.67
N ALA A 80 -6.26 -9.18 -1.86
CA ALA A 80 -6.80 -10.53 -1.99
C ALA A 80 -7.48 -10.73 -3.36
N SER A 81 -8.17 -9.72 -3.85
CA SER A 81 -8.85 -9.76 -5.15
C SER A 81 -7.88 -9.77 -6.32
N VAL A 82 -6.89 -8.86 -6.34
CA VAL A 82 -5.88 -8.84 -7.41
C VAL A 82 -5.09 -10.14 -7.44
N VAL A 83 -4.69 -10.65 -6.27
CA VAL A 83 -3.95 -11.92 -6.18
C VAL A 83 -4.81 -13.11 -6.61
N ALA A 84 -6.10 -13.15 -6.29
CA ALA A 84 -6.98 -14.26 -6.68
C ALA A 84 -7.09 -14.43 -8.20
N VAL A 85 -7.14 -13.33 -8.95
CA VAL A 85 -7.16 -13.32 -10.42
C VAL A 85 -5.75 -13.49 -10.98
N GLY A 86 -4.77 -12.78 -10.41
CA GLY A 86 -3.36 -12.84 -10.82
C GLY A 86 -2.79 -14.26 -10.75
N VAL A 87 -3.19 -15.07 -9.75
CA VAL A 87 -2.75 -16.47 -9.65
C VAL A 87 -3.12 -17.30 -10.87
N GLU A 88 -4.32 -17.10 -11.42
CA GLU A 88 -4.78 -17.84 -12.59
C GLU A 88 -4.11 -17.32 -13.88
N LYS A 89 -3.78 -16.03 -13.93
CA LYS A 89 -3.02 -15.43 -15.04
C LYS A 89 -1.56 -15.90 -15.05
N ASP A 90 -0.88 -15.84 -13.91
CA ASP A 90 0.52 -16.27 -13.78
C ASP A 90 0.68 -17.77 -14.15
N ARG A 91 -0.32 -18.60 -13.83
CA ARG A 91 -0.30 -20.04 -14.11
C ARG A 91 -0.81 -20.41 -15.51
N LYS A 92 -1.19 -19.42 -16.33
CA LYS A 92 -1.87 -19.62 -17.64
C LYS A 92 -3.15 -20.48 -17.55
N THR A 93 -3.73 -20.61 -16.37
CA THR A 93 -4.99 -21.34 -16.15
C THR A 93 -6.21 -20.49 -16.47
N MET A 94 -6.06 -19.15 -16.52
CA MET A 94 -7.13 -18.24 -16.92
C MET A 94 -7.66 -18.55 -18.33
N GLU A 95 -6.78 -18.81 -19.29
CA GLU A 95 -7.17 -19.15 -20.67
C GLU A 95 -8.00 -20.43 -20.71
N LEU A 96 -7.59 -21.46 -19.97
CA LEU A 96 -8.32 -22.73 -19.84
C LEU A 96 -9.72 -22.51 -19.23
N LEU A 97 -9.85 -21.64 -18.23
CA LEU A 97 -11.14 -21.29 -17.63
C LEU A 97 -12.06 -20.57 -18.62
N LEU A 98 -11.51 -19.72 -19.50
CA LEU A 98 -12.29 -18.98 -20.50
C LEU A 98 -12.77 -19.84 -21.68
N VAL A 99 -12.05 -20.91 -22.01
CA VAL A 99 -12.45 -21.90 -23.03
C VAL A 99 -13.48 -22.89 -22.49
N SER A 100 -13.52 -23.11 -21.17
CA SER A 100 -14.50 -23.98 -20.52
C SER A 100 -15.93 -23.43 -20.60
N ARG A 101 -16.93 -24.27 -20.30
CA ARG A 101 -18.37 -23.88 -20.27
C ARG A 101 -18.76 -22.97 -19.09
N LEU A 102 -17.82 -22.24 -18.52
CA LEU A 102 -18.06 -21.28 -17.45
C LEU A 102 -18.54 -19.94 -18.03
N GLY A 103 -19.59 -19.38 -17.43
CA GLY A 103 -20.05 -18.04 -17.76
C GLY A 103 -19.13 -16.96 -17.17
N ASP A 104 -18.99 -15.83 -17.86
CA ASP A 104 -18.12 -14.72 -17.42
C ASP A 104 -18.54 -14.18 -16.05
N ALA A 105 -19.84 -14.13 -15.79
CA ALA A 105 -20.39 -13.77 -14.48
C ALA A 105 -19.97 -14.74 -13.37
N GLN A 106 -19.98 -16.05 -13.63
CA GLN A 106 -19.59 -17.06 -12.64
C GLN A 106 -18.09 -16.97 -12.32
N LEU A 107 -17.27 -16.68 -13.32
CA LEU A 107 -15.83 -16.49 -13.15
C LEU A 107 -15.53 -15.24 -12.32
N VAL A 108 -16.05 -14.08 -12.73
CA VAL A 108 -15.78 -12.79 -12.09
C VAL A 108 -16.36 -12.74 -10.68
N LEU A 109 -17.62 -13.13 -10.49
CA LEU A 109 -18.28 -13.13 -9.18
C LEU A 109 -17.71 -14.21 -8.26
N GLY A 110 -17.34 -15.38 -8.78
CA GLY A 110 -16.73 -16.45 -8.00
C GLY A 110 -15.36 -16.07 -7.44
N LYS A 111 -14.54 -15.36 -8.22
CA LYS A 111 -13.24 -14.83 -7.72
C LYS A 111 -13.43 -13.68 -6.75
N LEU A 112 -14.38 -12.79 -7.02
CA LEU A 112 -14.72 -11.70 -6.11
C LEU A 112 -15.22 -12.25 -4.77
N SER A 113 -16.16 -13.21 -4.76
CA SER A 113 -16.71 -13.80 -3.54
C SER A 113 -15.64 -14.47 -2.68
N GLY A 114 -14.69 -15.19 -3.29
CA GLY A 114 -13.55 -15.77 -2.58
C GLY A 114 -12.68 -14.71 -1.87
N SER A 115 -12.43 -13.57 -2.52
CA SER A 115 -11.68 -12.45 -1.93
C SER A 115 -12.45 -11.72 -0.81
N LEU A 116 -13.75 -11.51 -1.01
CA LEU A 116 -14.64 -10.92 -0.02
C LEU A 116 -14.81 -11.82 1.20
N LEU A 117 -14.88 -13.14 1.01
CA LEU A 117 -14.97 -14.11 2.10
C LEU A 117 -13.73 -14.02 3.01
N ARG A 118 -12.52 -13.94 2.43
CA ARG A 118 -11.28 -13.78 3.22
C ARG A 118 -11.31 -12.50 4.06
N THR A 119 -11.74 -11.39 3.46
CA THR A 119 -11.83 -10.10 4.17
C THR A 119 -12.95 -10.10 5.21
N GLY A 120 -14.12 -10.63 4.88
CA GLY A 120 -15.25 -10.75 5.80
C GLY A 120 -14.91 -11.59 7.02
N LEU A 121 -14.11 -12.64 6.86
CA LEU A 121 -13.62 -13.45 7.97
C LEU A 121 -12.58 -12.71 8.84
N LEU A 122 -11.82 -11.76 8.29
CA LEU A 122 -10.97 -10.86 9.08
C LEU A 122 -11.83 -9.87 9.87
N LEU A 123 -12.85 -9.26 9.23
CA LEU A 123 -13.78 -8.36 9.91
C LEU A 123 -14.53 -9.08 11.03
N LEU A 124 -15.00 -10.30 10.80
CA LEU A 124 -15.66 -11.10 11.84
C LEU A 124 -14.74 -11.36 13.03
N ALA A 125 -13.44 -11.56 12.80
CA ALA A 125 -12.45 -11.71 13.87
C ALA A 125 -12.23 -10.42 14.70
N ALA A 126 -12.53 -9.24 14.14
CA ALA A 126 -12.48 -7.97 14.88
C ALA A 126 -13.73 -7.69 15.71
N VAL A 127 -14.89 -8.27 15.37
CA VAL A 127 -16.15 -8.08 16.13
C VAL A 127 -15.95 -8.27 17.65
N PRO A 128 -15.39 -9.39 18.16
CA PRO A 128 -15.21 -9.56 19.61
C PRO A 128 -14.31 -8.48 20.23
N VAL A 129 -13.30 -8.00 19.49
CA VAL A 129 -12.37 -6.96 19.95
C VAL A 129 -13.08 -5.61 20.09
N PHE A 130 -13.95 -5.25 19.14
CA PHE A 130 -14.74 -4.02 19.22
C PHE A 130 -15.88 -4.11 20.24
N THR A 131 -16.46 -5.29 20.46
CA THR A 131 -17.43 -5.49 21.55
C THR A 131 -16.77 -5.38 22.92
N LEU A 132 -15.51 -5.80 23.08
CA LEU A 132 -14.78 -5.55 24.32
C LEU A 132 -14.59 -4.05 24.58
N ALA A 133 -14.45 -3.24 23.53
CA ALA A 133 -14.34 -1.80 23.67
C ALA A 133 -15.62 -1.14 24.25
N THR A 134 -16.80 -1.76 24.14
CA THR A 134 -18.03 -1.20 24.74
C THR A 134 -18.05 -1.28 26.26
N VAL A 135 -17.22 -2.14 26.86
CA VAL A 135 -17.09 -2.29 28.32
C VAL A 135 -16.65 -0.97 28.97
N PHE A 136 -15.87 -0.15 28.26
CA PHE A 136 -15.44 1.17 28.74
C PHE A 136 -16.59 2.20 28.75
N GLY A 137 -17.74 1.93 28.12
CA GLY A 137 -18.84 2.88 27.97
C GLY A 137 -18.61 3.90 26.85
N GLY A 138 -19.60 4.77 26.62
CA GLY A 138 -19.52 5.85 25.61
C GLY A 138 -19.60 5.41 24.14
N ILE A 139 -19.66 4.10 23.88
CA ILE A 139 -19.88 3.51 22.56
C ILE A 139 -21.24 2.82 22.55
N THR A 140 -22.07 3.16 21.57
CA THR A 140 -23.34 2.44 21.37
C THR A 140 -23.14 1.25 20.43
N PRO A 141 -23.85 0.11 20.62
CA PRO A 141 -23.79 -1.02 19.69
C PRO A 141 -24.15 -0.63 18.25
N VAL A 142 -25.05 0.35 18.08
CA VAL A 142 -25.42 0.92 16.78
C VAL A 142 -24.22 1.57 16.09
N GLN A 143 -23.36 2.31 16.81
CA GLN A 143 -22.14 2.88 16.22
C GLN A 143 -21.20 1.80 15.68
N ILE A 144 -21.02 0.71 16.42
CA ILE A 144 -20.19 -0.42 15.99
C ILE A 144 -20.78 -1.02 14.71
N VAL A 145 -22.07 -1.35 14.70
CA VAL A 145 -22.72 -1.92 13.51
C VAL A 145 -22.56 -1.00 12.30
N ARG A 146 -22.81 0.32 12.45
CA ARG A 146 -22.62 1.29 11.36
C ARG A 146 -21.18 1.34 10.86
N MET A 147 -20.20 1.35 11.77
CA MET A 147 -18.77 1.35 11.43
C MET A 147 -18.37 0.09 10.65
N PHE A 148 -18.84 -1.09 11.09
CA PHE A 148 -18.59 -2.36 10.41
C PHE A 148 -19.28 -2.42 9.04
N VAL A 149 -20.50 -1.91 8.92
CA VAL A 149 -21.24 -1.82 7.65
C VAL A 149 -20.52 -0.90 6.66
N VAL A 150 -20.09 0.29 7.09
CA VAL A 150 -19.27 1.21 6.25
C VAL A 150 -17.98 0.53 5.83
N THR A 151 -17.28 -0.13 6.75
CA THR A 151 -16.02 -0.82 6.46
C THR A 151 -16.23 -1.95 5.45
N ALA A 152 -17.25 -2.78 5.64
CA ALA A 152 -17.56 -3.90 4.75
C ALA A 152 -17.96 -3.41 3.35
N ALA A 153 -18.75 -2.35 3.25
CA ALA A 153 -19.14 -1.75 1.97
C ALA A 153 -17.94 -1.13 1.24
N ALA A 154 -17.08 -0.38 1.95
CA ALA A 154 -15.87 0.18 1.38
C ALA A 154 -14.88 -0.91 0.92
N ALA A 155 -14.69 -1.96 1.72
CA ALA A 155 -13.88 -3.11 1.36
C ALA A 155 -14.46 -3.87 0.15
N ALA A 156 -15.78 -3.99 0.06
CA ALA A 156 -16.45 -4.61 -1.09
C ALA A 156 -16.24 -3.82 -2.38
N ALA A 157 -16.44 -2.49 -2.33
CA ALA A 157 -16.16 -1.60 -3.46
C ALA A 157 -14.68 -1.66 -3.88
N ALA A 158 -13.76 -1.63 -2.91
CA ALA A 158 -12.32 -1.78 -3.15
C ALA A 158 -11.98 -3.11 -3.84
N ALA A 159 -12.54 -4.23 -3.37
CA ALA A 159 -12.35 -5.54 -3.99
C ALA A 159 -12.96 -5.63 -5.39
N SER A 160 -14.14 -5.05 -5.64
CA SER A 160 -14.76 -5.05 -6.98
C SER A 160 -13.92 -4.28 -7.99
N VAL A 161 -13.40 -3.11 -7.61
CA VAL A 161 -12.48 -2.33 -8.46
C VAL A 161 -11.19 -3.11 -8.71
N ALA A 162 -10.61 -3.69 -7.66
CA ALA A 162 -9.41 -4.53 -7.75
C ALA A 162 -9.60 -5.73 -8.68
N ASN A 163 -10.74 -6.42 -8.59
CA ASN A 163 -11.09 -7.56 -9.42
C ASN A 163 -11.18 -7.14 -10.89
N ALA A 164 -11.90 -6.05 -11.17
CA ALA A 164 -12.07 -5.54 -12.54
C ALA A 164 -10.73 -5.16 -13.17
N VAL A 165 -9.90 -4.44 -12.41
CA VAL A 165 -8.55 -4.04 -12.82
C VAL A 165 -7.65 -5.26 -13.05
N ALA A 166 -7.78 -6.31 -12.23
CA ALA A 166 -7.02 -7.55 -12.39
C ALA A 166 -7.42 -8.35 -13.62
N PHE A 167 -8.71 -8.37 -14.00
CA PHE A 167 -9.13 -8.95 -15.28
C PHE A 167 -8.69 -8.11 -16.48
N TRP A 168 -8.66 -6.79 -16.35
CA TRP A 168 -8.24 -5.87 -17.40
C TRP A 168 -6.74 -5.91 -17.70
N ARG A 169 -5.89 -6.09 -16.69
CA ARG A 169 -4.43 -6.04 -16.85
C ARG A 169 -3.78 -7.41 -16.86
N ASP A 170 -2.82 -7.58 -17.76
CA ASP A 170 -2.13 -8.87 -17.97
C ASP A 170 -1.21 -9.23 -16.81
N THR A 171 -0.66 -8.23 -16.12
CA THR A 171 0.29 -8.44 -15.02
C THR A 171 -0.32 -8.05 -13.67
N THR A 172 -0.14 -8.94 -12.69
CA THR A 172 -0.56 -8.76 -11.30
C THR A 172 -0.04 -7.44 -10.72
N PHE A 173 1.17 -7.03 -11.10
CA PHE A 173 1.77 -5.75 -10.73
C PHE A 173 0.94 -4.54 -11.19
N GLN A 174 0.64 -4.45 -12.49
CA GLN A 174 -0.11 -3.32 -13.02
C GLN A 174 -1.48 -3.23 -12.36
N ALA A 175 -2.09 -4.40 -12.11
CA ALA A 175 -3.36 -4.46 -11.42
C ALA A 175 -3.27 -3.91 -9.98
N LEU A 176 -2.24 -4.28 -9.23
CA LEU A 176 -2.00 -3.78 -7.87
C LEU A 176 -1.72 -2.28 -7.84
N ALA A 177 -0.85 -1.78 -8.73
CA ALA A 177 -0.50 -0.36 -8.79
C ALA A 177 -1.71 0.52 -9.15
N ILE A 178 -2.48 0.14 -10.17
CA ILE A 178 -3.70 0.86 -10.57
C ILE A 178 -4.74 0.82 -9.45
N THR A 179 -4.91 -0.33 -8.79
CA THR A 179 -5.85 -0.47 -7.69
C THR A 179 -5.46 0.41 -6.51
N ALA A 180 -4.20 0.37 -6.07
CA ALA A 180 -3.70 1.22 -4.99
C ALA A 180 -3.91 2.70 -5.30
N PHE A 181 -3.61 3.11 -6.53
CA PHE A 181 -3.87 4.47 -7.01
C PHE A 181 -5.36 4.82 -6.92
N LEU A 182 -6.26 3.97 -7.42
CA LEU A 182 -7.71 4.24 -7.40
C LEU A 182 -8.25 4.35 -5.98
N LEU A 183 -7.75 3.56 -5.03
CA LEU A 183 -8.14 3.66 -3.62
C LEU A 183 -7.69 4.98 -3.00
N VAL A 184 -6.44 5.38 -3.25
CA VAL A 184 -5.92 6.68 -2.77
C VAL A 184 -6.69 7.84 -3.41
N ALA A 185 -7.00 7.74 -4.71
CA ALA A 185 -7.79 8.74 -5.41
C ALA A 185 -9.22 8.83 -4.89
N TRP A 186 -9.83 7.71 -4.51
CA TRP A 186 -11.15 7.72 -3.87
C TRP A 186 -11.13 8.45 -2.52
N LEU A 187 -10.09 8.23 -1.70
CA LEU A 187 -9.92 8.96 -0.44
C LEU A 187 -9.67 10.46 -0.68
N ALA A 188 -8.79 10.80 -1.63
CA ALA A 188 -8.47 12.19 -1.98
C ALA A 188 -9.68 12.94 -2.55
N ALA A 189 -10.48 12.30 -3.43
CA ALA A 189 -11.72 12.86 -3.96
C ALA A 189 -12.73 13.14 -2.83
N GLY A 190 -12.75 12.27 -1.82
CA GLY A 190 -13.53 12.48 -0.61
C GLY A 190 -13.14 13.73 0.18
N GLU A 191 -11.84 13.96 0.34
CA GLU A 191 -11.31 15.16 1.01
C GLU A 191 -11.57 16.43 0.17
N ALA A 192 -11.39 16.35 -1.15
CA ALA A 192 -11.73 17.46 -2.05
C ALA A 192 -13.23 17.80 -1.98
N ALA A 193 -14.10 16.79 -1.93
CA ALA A 193 -15.54 16.99 -1.75
C ALA A 193 -15.88 17.64 -0.41
N ALA A 194 -15.12 17.32 0.64
CA ALA A 194 -15.31 17.92 1.97
C ALA A 194 -15.02 19.42 1.98
N VAL A 195 -14.01 19.84 1.21
CA VAL A 195 -13.66 21.26 1.04
C VAL A 195 -14.66 21.99 0.15
N ALA A 196 -15.10 21.37 -0.94
CA ALA A 196 -15.95 22.02 -1.95
C ALA A 196 -17.44 22.08 -1.55
N TRP A 197 -17.97 21.00 -0.97
CA TRP A 197 -19.41 20.84 -0.70
C TRP A 197 -19.74 20.52 0.76
N GLY A 198 -18.73 20.50 1.64
CA GLY A 198 -18.91 20.27 3.07
C GLY A 198 -18.82 18.80 3.51
N GLN A 199 -18.76 18.60 4.83
CA GLN A 199 -18.49 17.31 5.45
C GLN A 199 -19.59 16.27 5.22
N GLU A 200 -20.85 16.69 5.10
CA GLU A 200 -21.98 15.78 4.89
C GLU A 200 -21.92 15.12 3.52
N VAL A 201 -21.72 15.91 2.45
CA VAL A 201 -21.57 15.39 1.08
C VAL A 201 -20.35 14.49 0.98
N ALA A 202 -19.23 14.88 1.61
CA ALA A 202 -18.05 14.03 1.66
C ALA A 202 -18.30 12.70 2.38
N ALA A 203 -19.11 12.68 3.44
CA ALA A 203 -19.48 11.46 4.14
C ALA A 203 -20.44 10.55 3.33
N MET A 204 -21.01 11.04 2.22
CA MET A 204 -21.78 10.20 1.27
C MET A 204 -20.89 9.49 0.25
N VAL A 205 -19.66 9.95 0.00
CA VAL A 205 -18.79 9.42 -1.06
C VAL A 205 -17.49 8.83 -0.52
N SER A 206 -16.89 9.47 0.49
CA SER A 206 -15.59 9.10 1.05
C SER A 206 -15.70 8.02 2.12
N PRO A 207 -14.98 6.90 2.00
CA PRO A 207 -14.93 5.88 3.05
C PRO A 207 -14.44 6.43 4.40
N ALA A 208 -13.43 7.31 4.38
CA ALA A 208 -12.88 7.88 5.60
C ALA A 208 -13.88 8.80 6.31
N ARG A 209 -14.57 9.67 5.57
CA ARG A 209 -15.56 10.60 6.15
C ARG A 209 -16.84 9.87 6.57
N ALA A 210 -17.31 8.89 5.79
CA ALA A 210 -18.43 8.03 6.16
C ALA A 210 -18.17 7.24 7.46
N LEU A 211 -16.92 6.82 7.66
CA LEU A 211 -16.52 6.16 8.89
C LEU A 211 -16.55 7.12 10.09
N PHE A 212 -15.95 8.31 9.98
CA PHE A 212 -15.98 9.29 11.07
C PHE A 212 -17.41 9.75 11.39
N SER A 213 -18.27 9.90 10.38
CA SER A 213 -19.69 10.17 10.62
C SER A 213 -20.38 9.00 11.33
N SER A 214 -20.05 7.74 11.02
CA SER A 214 -20.65 6.57 11.66
C SER A 214 -20.26 6.40 13.13
N VAL A 215 -19.04 6.82 13.49
CA VAL A 215 -18.52 6.80 14.86
C VAL A 215 -19.10 7.93 15.72
N SER A 216 -19.56 9.04 15.12
CA SER A 216 -20.22 10.12 15.88
C SER A 216 -21.56 9.66 16.52
N PRO A 217 -21.94 10.16 17.72
CA PRO A 217 -23.20 9.82 18.38
C PRO A 217 -24.44 10.14 17.55
N THR A 218 -24.52 11.36 17.01
CA THR A 218 -25.62 11.86 16.18
C THR A 218 -25.48 11.48 14.69
N GLY A 219 -24.50 10.64 14.37
CA GLY A 219 -24.22 10.22 13.00
C GLY A 219 -25.24 9.28 12.39
N GLY A 220 -24.98 8.86 11.15
CA GLY A 220 -25.71 7.79 10.47
C GLY A 220 -26.70 8.23 9.39
N GLY A 221 -27.05 9.52 9.31
CA GLY A 221 -27.92 10.04 8.25
C GLY A 221 -27.36 9.84 6.83
N THR A 222 -26.03 9.91 6.67
CA THR A 222 -25.37 9.74 5.37
C THR A 222 -25.09 8.26 5.00
N LEU A 223 -25.39 7.32 5.90
CA LEU A 223 -25.07 5.90 5.72
C LEU A 223 -25.75 5.29 4.49
N PRO A 224 -27.07 5.46 4.25
CA PRO A 224 -27.73 4.88 3.09
C PRO A 224 -27.14 5.40 1.77
N SER A 225 -26.80 6.70 1.72
CA SER A 225 -26.19 7.32 0.54
C SER A 225 -24.80 6.76 0.27
N PHE A 226 -23.98 6.58 1.30
CA PHE A 226 -22.66 5.95 1.18
C PHE A 226 -22.77 4.49 0.71
N LEU A 227 -23.72 3.72 1.25
CA LEU A 227 -23.99 2.36 0.79
C LEU A 227 -24.45 2.33 -0.67
N GLY A 228 -25.30 3.28 -1.08
CA GLY A 228 -25.70 3.46 -2.48
C GLY A 228 -24.51 3.76 -3.40
N CYS A 229 -23.60 4.64 -2.98
CA CYS A 229 -22.37 4.95 -3.70
C CYS A 229 -21.48 3.70 -3.85
N CYS A 230 -21.23 2.97 -2.77
CA CYS A 230 -20.46 1.73 -2.79
C CYS A 230 -21.11 0.66 -3.68
N ALA A 231 -22.43 0.48 -3.58
CA ALA A 231 -23.19 -0.45 -4.41
C ALA A 231 -23.10 -0.09 -5.89
N GLY A 232 -23.16 1.21 -6.22
CA GLY A 232 -22.92 1.72 -7.57
C GLY A 232 -21.52 1.38 -8.09
N ILE A 233 -20.47 1.62 -7.29
CA ILE A 233 -19.09 1.25 -7.64
C ILE A 233 -18.97 -0.26 -7.88
N VAL A 234 -19.53 -1.07 -6.98
CA VAL A 234 -19.53 -2.54 -7.10
C VAL A 234 -20.24 -2.98 -8.38
N ALA A 235 -21.42 -2.44 -8.67
CA ALA A 235 -22.22 -2.79 -9.84
C ALA A 235 -21.50 -2.39 -11.14
N ILE A 236 -20.94 -1.19 -11.21
CA ILE A 236 -20.22 -0.69 -12.39
C ILE A 236 -18.94 -1.49 -12.60
N ALA A 237 -18.09 -1.65 -11.58
CA ALA A 237 -16.82 -2.35 -11.71
C ALA A 237 -17.03 -3.83 -12.07
N THR A 238 -17.97 -4.50 -11.40
CA THR A 238 -18.26 -5.91 -11.64
C THR A 238 -18.96 -6.11 -12.99
N GLY A 239 -19.93 -5.27 -13.34
CA GLY A 239 -20.61 -5.32 -14.64
C GLY A 239 -19.64 -5.08 -15.80
N TRP A 240 -18.72 -4.12 -15.66
CA TRP A 240 -17.68 -3.86 -16.65
C TRP A 240 -16.71 -5.04 -16.79
N ALA A 241 -16.30 -5.64 -15.66
CA ALA A 241 -15.47 -6.83 -15.65
C ALA A 241 -16.15 -8.01 -16.35
N ILE A 242 -17.43 -8.27 -16.08
CA ILE A 242 -18.19 -9.35 -16.72
C ILE A 242 -18.31 -9.10 -18.23
N ALA A 243 -18.68 -7.89 -18.65
CA ALA A 243 -18.91 -7.56 -20.05
C ALA A 243 -17.64 -7.64 -20.91
N ARG A 244 -16.46 -7.43 -20.31
CA ARG A 244 -15.18 -7.38 -21.04
C ARG A 244 -14.20 -8.51 -20.68
N ALA A 245 -14.56 -9.42 -19.77
CA ALA A 245 -13.67 -10.49 -19.28
C ALA A 245 -13.03 -11.29 -20.43
N ARG A 246 -13.84 -11.79 -21.37
CA ARG A 246 -13.33 -12.52 -22.54
C ARG A 246 -12.52 -11.61 -23.45
N ALA A 247 -13.07 -10.47 -23.86
CA ALA A 247 -12.40 -9.55 -24.77
C ALA A 247 -11.01 -9.08 -24.30
N TRP A 248 -10.81 -8.93 -22.99
CA TRP A 248 -9.51 -8.57 -22.44
C TRP A 248 -8.52 -9.73 -22.40
N ASN A 249 -8.99 -10.97 -22.22
CA ASN A 249 -8.12 -12.10 -21.92
C ASN A 249 -8.01 -13.13 -23.07
N THR A 250 -8.78 -13.00 -24.16
CA THR A 250 -8.68 -13.90 -25.33
C THR A 250 -7.83 -13.35 -26.48
N VAL A 251 -7.51 -12.05 -26.49
CA VAL A 251 -6.95 -11.36 -27.67
C VAL A 251 -5.41 -11.40 -27.76
N VAL A 252 -4.71 -12.06 -26.83
CA VAL A 252 -3.25 -11.83 -26.68
C VAL A 252 -2.32 -12.80 -27.43
N HIS A 253 -2.80 -13.83 -28.14
CA HIS A 253 -1.90 -14.77 -28.85
C HIS A 253 -2.19 -15.01 -30.34
N LEU A 254 -2.66 -13.97 -31.05
CA LEU A 254 -2.42 -13.84 -32.49
C LEU A 254 -1.34 -12.78 -32.70
N ARG A 255 -0.13 -13.00 -32.18
CA ARG A 255 1.02 -12.51 -32.96
C ARG A 255 1.01 -13.40 -34.20
N PRO A 256 0.90 -12.85 -35.42
CA PRO A 256 1.36 -13.60 -36.57
C PRO A 256 2.78 -14.01 -36.20
N ARG A 257 3.01 -15.32 -36.07
CA ARG A 257 4.34 -15.85 -36.30
C ARG A 257 4.67 -15.31 -37.68
N THR A 258 5.55 -14.30 -37.73
CA THR A 258 5.93 -13.65 -38.98
C THR A 258 6.67 -14.72 -39.79
N GLU A 259 5.93 -15.58 -40.48
CA GLU A 259 6.43 -16.51 -41.50
C GLU A 259 6.94 -15.73 -42.73
N GLY A 260 7.10 -14.40 -42.62
CA GLY A 260 7.78 -13.52 -43.57
C GLY A 260 9.23 -13.16 -43.21
N GLU A 261 9.79 -13.59 -42.08
CA GLU A 261 11.21 -13.36 -41.75
C GLU A 261 12.17 -14.40 -42.36
N ALA A 262 11.74 -15.12 -43.40
CA ALA A 262 12.65 -15.86 -44.28
C ALA A 262 13.19 -15.01 -45.46
N GLY A 263 12.78 -13.74 -45.59
CA GLY A 263 13.02 -12.95 -46.83
C GLY A 263 13.63 -11.55 -46.70
N SER A 264 13.99 -11.05 -45.52
CA SER A 264 14.48 -9.66 -45.38
C SER A 264 15.62 -9.53 -44.35
N ALA A 265 16.75 -10.17 -44.62
CA ALA A 265 17.98 -10.07 -43.83
C ALA A 265 18.90 -8.90 -44.26
N THR A 266 18.35 -7.73 -44.64
CA THR A 266 19.16 -6.63 -45.21
C THR A 266 18.82 -5.23 -44.70
N ALA A 267 18.56 -5.11 -43.40
CA ALA A 267 18.79 -3.84 -42.70
C ALA A 267 19.50 -4.15 -41.39
N ARG A 268 20.85 -4.14 -41.40
CA ARG A 268 21.62 -4.05 -40.16
C ARG A 268 21.24 -2.72 -39.51
N GLN A 269 20.24 -2.75 -38.64
CA GLN A 269 19.94 -1.64 -37.75
C GLN A 269 21.24 -1.28 -37.06
N ALA A 270 21.67 -0.01 -37.20
CA ALA A 270 22.86 0.50 -36.55
C ALA A 270 22.79 0.10 -35.07
N SER A 271 23.78 -0.67 -34.60
CA SER A 271 23.85 -1.10 -33.21
C SER A 271 23.83 0.16 -32.35
N ARG A 272 22.76 0.35 -31.58
CA ARG A 272 22.69 1.47 -30.66
C ARG A 272 23.87 1.31 -29.68
N PRO A 273 24.67 2.35 -29.44
CA PRO A 273 25.73 2.26 -28.45
C PRO A 273 25.10 1.98 -27.09
N VAL A 274 25.46 0.82 -26.52
CA VAL A 274 25.04 0.41 -25.19
C VAL A 274 25.86 1.21 -24.18
N TRP A 275 25.22 1.72 -23.13
CA TRP A 275 25.93 2.45 -22.07
C TRP A 275 26.82 1.52 -21.26
N SER A 276 27.69 2.10 -20.43
CA SER A 276 28.55 1.34 -19.50
C SER A 276 27.77 0.35 -18.65
N ASN A 277 26.57 0.73 -18.18
CA ASN A 277 25.62 -0.20 -17.56
C ASN A 277 24.56 -0.65 -18.59
N PRO A 278 24.63 -1.90 -19.10
CA PRO A 278 23.71 -2.39 -20.12
C PRO A 278 22.28 -2.60 -19.58
N VAL A 279 22.14 -2.92 -18.29
CA VAL A 279 20.83 -3.10 -17.63
C VAL A 279 20.10 -1.76 -17.56
N LEU A 280 20.80 -0.70 -17.12
CA LEU A 280 20.23 0.65 -17.07
C LEU A 280 19.82 1.16 -18.45
N TRP A 281 20.70 0.99 -19.44
CA TRP A 281 20.41 1.34 -20.83
C TRP A 281 19.12 0.66 -21.31
N ARG A 282 19.00 -0.64 -21.06
CA ARG A 282 17.82 -1.42 -21.45
C ARG A 282 16.55 -0.90 -20.77
N GLU A 283 16.57 -0.68 -19.44
CA GLU A 283 15.38 -0.25 -18.69
C GLU A 283 14.86 1.13 -19.13
N LEU A 284 15.75 2.05 -19.53
CA LEU A 284 15.37 3.41 -19.93
C LEU A 284 15.09 3.55 -21.44
N GLN A 285 15.87 2.87 -22.29
CA GLN A 285 15.77 3.02 -23.75
C GLN A 285 14.79 2.06 -24.40
N THR A 286 14.65 0.85 -23.85
CA THR A 286 13.59 -0.06 -24.27
C THR A 286 12.41 0.19 -23.35
N ARG A 287 11.20 0.38 -23.87
CA ARG A 287 10.00 0.63 -23.04
C ARG A 287 9.63 -0.62 -22.22
N ALA A 288 10.48 -1.02 -21.27
CA ALA A 288 10.42 -2.28 -20.54
C ALA A 288 9.11 -2.42 -19.76
N HIS A 289 8.54 -1.30 -19.31
CA HIS A 289 7.30 -1.20 -18.54
C HIS A 289 6.03 -1.13 -19.42
N GLY A 290 6.16 -1.09 -20.75
CA GLY A 290 5.07 -1.15 -21.72
C GLY A 290 4.14 0.08 -21.76
N ARG A 291 3.13 0.04 -22.63
CA ARG A 291 2.13 1.13 -22.80
C ARG A 291 1.22 1.30 -21.58
N ALA A 292 1.12 0.28 -20.73
CA ALA A 292 0.31 0.31 -19.52
C ALA A 292 0.80 1.33 -18.48
N MET A 293 2.11 1.61 -18.44
CA MET A 293 2.71 2.61 -17.56
C MET A 293 2.12 4.01 -17.79
N ILE A 294 1.66 4.32 -19.02
CA ILE A 294 1.03 5.60 -19.36
C ILE A 294 -0.23 5.82 -18.52
N VAL A 295 -1.03 4.77 -18.28
CA VAL A 295 -2.27 4.91 -17.51
C VAL A 295 -1.96 5.22 -16.04
N VAL A 296 -1.00 4.51 -15.45
CA VAL A 296 -0.56 4.77 -14.07
C VAL A 296 -0.04 6.20 -13.95
N ARG A 297 0.73 6.66 -14.93
CA ARG A 297 1.28 8.01 -15.01
C ARG A 297 0.21 9.09 -15.10
N VAL A 298 -0.74 8.96 -16.04
CA VAL A 298 -1.85 9.92 -16.20
C VAL A 298 -2.68 9.98 -14.93
N ALA A 299 -3.00 8.83 -14.35
CA ALA A 299 -3.76 8.76 -13.12
C ALA A 299 -3.01 9.50 -11.98
N TRP A 300 -1.72 9.20 -11.80
CA TRP A 300 -0.89 9.87 -10.82
C TRP A 300 -0.80 11.39 -11.04
N LEU A 301 -0.67 11.84 -12.29
CA LEU A 301 -0.66 13.27 -12.63
C LEU A 301 -1.97 13.97 -12.24
N LEU A 302 -3.13 13.30 -12.32
CA LEU A 302 -4.39 13.87 -11.85
C LEU A 302 -4.38 14.12 -10.33
N LEU A 303 -3.80 13.21 -9.53
CA LEU A 303 -3.61 13.45 -8.09
C LEU A 303 -2.63 14.58 -7.84
N PHE A 304 -1.55 14.66 -8.60
CA PHE A 304 -0.59 15.75 -8.49
C PHE A 304 -1.25 17.11 -8.77
N VAL A 305 -2.03 17.22 -9.85
CA VAL A 305 -2.76 18.44 -10.19
C VAL A 305 -3.76 18.81 -9.09
N ALA A 306 -4.49 17.84 -8.54
CA ALA A 306 -5.40 18.09 -7.43
C ALA A 306 -4.67 18.58 -6.16
N ALA A 307 -3.53 17.98 -5.83
CA ALA A 307 -2.69 18.40 -4.70
C ALA A 307 -2.15 19.81 -4.90
N VAL A 308 -1.61 20.12 -6.09
CA VAL A 308 -1.15 21.48 -6.43
C VAL A 308 -2.29 22.49 -6.34
N ALA A 309 -3.47 22.17 -6.88
CA ALA A 309 -4.62 23.07 -6.83
C ALA A 309 -5.04 23.38 -5.38
N ALA A 310 -5.07 22.36 -4.50
CA ALA A 310 -5.36 22.54 -3.09
C ALA A 310 -4.28 23.34 -2.34
N VAL A 311 -3.00 23.10 -2.64
CA VAL A 311 -1.88 23.87 -2.08
C VAL A 311 -1.96 25.34 -2.51
N VAL A 312 -2.21 25.61 -3.79
CA VAL A 312 -2.37 26.98 -4.31
C VAL A 312 -3.61 27.67 -3.71
N ALA A 313 -4.71 26.94 -3.50
CA ALA A 313 -5.89 27.47 -2.82
C ALA A 313 -5.56 27.89 -1.39
N GLN A 314 -4.78 27.09 -0.65
CA GLN A 314 -4.32 27.43 0.69
C GLN A 314 -3.35 28.62 0.70
N ALA A 315 -2.46 28.72 -0.28
CA ALA A 315 -1.55 29.85 -0.42
C ALA A 315 -2.27 31.19 -0.66
N ARG A 316 -3.44 31.15 -1.31
CA ARG A 316 -4.31 32.33 -1.52
C ARG A 316 -5.22 32.65 -0.33
N SER A 317 -5.33 31.73 0.63
CA SER A 317 -6.19 31.93 1.80
C SER A 317 -5.56 32.96 2.75
N PRO A 318 -6.35 33.88 3.35
CA PRO A 318 -5.83 34.84 4.34
C PRO A 318 -5.18 34.19 5.55
N ARG A 319 -5.58 32.95 5.87
CA ARG A 319 -5.04 32.14 6.97
C ARG A 319 -4.76 30.73 6.45
N PRO A 320 -3.58 30.46 5.90
CA PRO A 320 -3.24 29.13 5.40
C PRO A 320 -3.23 28.12 6.55
N ASP A 321 -4.03 27.07 6.40
CA ASP A 321 -4.03 25.93 7.32
C ASP A 321 -3.03 24.88 6.86
N ARG A 322 -2.03 24.60 7.70
CA ARG A 322 -0.98 23.60 7.46
C ARG A 322 -1.54 22.17 7.43
N ALA A 323 -2.59 21.89 8.20
CA ALA A 323 -3.22 20.57 8.21
C ALA A 323 -3.91 20.29 6.87
N ALA A 324 -4.61 21.26 6.31
CA ALA A 324 -5.22 21.16 4.99
C ALA A 324 -4.17 20.95 3.87
N VAL A 325 -3.02 21.64 3.95
CA VAL A 325 -1.89 21.41 3.02
C VAL A 325 -1.37 19.98 3.12
N ALA A 326 -1.18 19.45 4.33
CA ALA A 326 -0.75 18.07 4.53
C ALA A 326 -1.78 17.06 4.00
N ILE A 327 -3.06 17.25 4.27
CA ILE A 327 -4.15 16.38 3.79
C ILE A 327 -4.19 16.34 2.24
N ALA A 328 -3.89 17.45 1.58
CA ALA A 328 -3.83 17.51 0.12
C ALA A 328 -2.62 16.75 -0.47
N VAL A 329 -1.46 16.83 0.17
CA VAL A 329 -0.19 16.29 -0.36
C VAL A 329 0.01 14.81 -0.02
N VAL A 330 -0.41 14.37 1.18
CA VAL A 330 -0.17 13.01 1.67
C VAL A 330 -0.70 11.91 0.73
N PRO A 331 -1.92 11.96 0.18
CA PRO A 331 -2.41 10.95 -0.75
C PRO A 331 -1.49 10.77 -1.96
N MET A 332 -1.08 11.88 -2.58
CA MET A 332 -0.17 11.87 -3.73
C MET A 332 1.19 11.25 -3.37
N VAL A 333 1.77 11.61 -2.23
CA VAL A 333 3.05 11.05 -1.75
C VAL A 333 2.93 9.54 -1.49
N VAL A 334 1.87 9.11 -0.82
CA VAL A 334 1.62 7.67 -0.57
C VAL A 334 1.45 6.91 -1.88
N ALA A 335 0.74 7.47 -2.86
CA ALA A 335 0.61 6.88 -4.19
C ALA A 335 1.97 6.75 -4.90
N SER A 336 2.85 7.76 -4.82
CA SER A 336 4.21 7.67 -5.36
C SER A 336 5.00 6.54 -4.71
N LEU A 337 5.01 6.45 -3.38
CA LEU A 337 5.80 5.46 -2.66
C LEU A 337 5.30 4.03 -2.94
N LEU A 338 3.99 3.81 -2.96
CA LEU A 338 3.41 2.51 -3.32
C LEU A 338 3.73 2.12 -4.76
N ALA A 339 3.62 3.06 -5.70
CA ALA A 339 3.91 2.79 -7.11
C ALA A 339 5.38 2.49 -7.36
N ILE A 340 6.30 3.25 -6.76
CA ILE A 340 7.75 3.03 -6.86
C ILE A 340 8.12 1.67 -6.26
N THR A 341 7.59 1.33 -5.09
CA THR A 341 7.78 0.01 -4.46
C THR A 341 7.34 -1.10 -5.41
N ALA A 342 6.14 -0.95 -5.98
CA ALA A 342 5.54 -1.95 -6.84
C ALA A 342 6.31 -2.09 -8.17
N LEU A 343 6.79 -0.98 -8.76
CA LEU A 343 7.65 -1.00 -9.96
C LEU A 343 8.98 -1.68 -9.66
N ALA A 344 9.61 -1.34 -8.53
CA ALA A 344 10.89 -1.88 -8.11
C ALA A 344 10.85 -3.40 -7.94
N VAL A 345 9.91 -3.92 -7.16
CA VAL A 345 9.77 -5.38 -6.97
C VAL A 345 9.48 -6.09 -8.30
N THR A 346 8.67 -5.48 -9.16
CA THR A 346 8.26 -6.08 -10.43
C THR A 346 9.38 -6.10 -11.45
N SER A 347 10.24 -5.09 -11.46
CA SER A 347 11.40 -5.03 -12.36
C SER A 347 12.31 -6.25 -12.19
N VAL A 348 12.35 -6.85 -11.00
CA VAL A 348 13.09 -8.06 -10.70
C VAL A 348 12.24 -9.31 -10.94
N THR A 349 11.00 -9.33 -10.42
CA THR A 349 10.18 -10.55 -10.47
C THR A 349 9.72 -10.91 -11.88
N THR A 350 9.56 -9.93 -12.77
CA THR A 350 9.20 -10.18 -14.18
C THR A 350 10.29 -10.89 -14.97
N GLU A 351 11.56 -10.67 -14.65
CA GLU A 351 12.67 -11.44 -15.24
C GLU A 351 12.58 -12.90 -14.82
N ARG A 352 12.22 -13.14 -13.56
CA ARG A 352 12.06 -14.48 -13.01
C ARG A 352 10.84 -15.19 -13.62
N ASP A 353 9.71 -14.49 -13.72
CA ASP A 353 8.49 -15.04 -14.33
C ASP A 353 8.67 -15.38 -15.82
N ARG A 354 9.58 -14.67 -16.52
CA ARG A 354 9.92 -14.93 -17.92
C ARG A 354 10.99 -16.02 -18.10
N GLY A 355 11.60 -16.51 -17.03
CA GLY A 355 12.74 -17.44 -17.09
C GLY A 355 14.03 -16.80 -17.63
N THR A 356 14.10 -15.46 -17.73
CA THR A 356 15.30 -14.74 -18.18
C THR A 356 16.26 -14.49 -17.03
N PHE A 357 15.82 -14.61 -15.78
CA PHE A 357 16.67 -14.43 -14.61
C PHE A 357 17.85 -15.40 -14.57
N ASP A 358 17.64 -16.67 -14.93
CA ASP A 358 18.72 -17.68 -14.94
C ASP A 358 19.77 -17.37 -16.01
N LEU A 359 19.37 -16.80 -17.15
CA LEU A 359 20.29 -16.33 -18.18
C LEU A 359 21.12 -15.13 -17.70
N LEU A 360 20.53 -14.24 -16.90
CA LEU A 360 21.25 -13.11 -16.32
C LEU A 360 22.27 -13.56 -15.27
N LEU A 361 21.98 -14.64 -14.53
CA LEU A 361 22.92 -15.22 -13.55
C LEU A 361 24.15 -15.87 -14.22
N VAL A 362 24.03 -16.33 -15.46
CA VAL A 362 25.15 -16.94 -16.21
C VAL A 362 25.89 -15.91 -17.09
N SER A 363 25.42 -14.67 -17.13
CA SER A 363 26.04 -13.60 -17.91
C SER A 363 27.20 -12.91 -17.17
N ASP A 364 28.05 -12.21 -17.90
CA ASP A 364 29.20 -11.46 -17.36
C ASP A 364 28.80 -10.19 -16.58
N LEU A 365 27.53 -10.03 -16.20
CA LEU A 365 27.05 -8.87 -15.43
C LEU A 365 27.58 -8.91 -13.99
N GLU A 366 28.09 -7.78 -13.51
CA GLU A 366 28.42 -7.66 -12.08
C GLU A 366 27.14 -7.43 -11.25
N PRO A 367 27.05 -7.98 -10.02
CA PRO A 367 25.92 -7.78 -9.10
C PRO A 367 25.51 -6.31 -8.92
N LYS A 368 26.50 -5.44 -8.73
CA LYS A 368 26.29 -3.99 -8.56
C LYS A 368 25.71 -3.36 -9.82
N GLU A 369 26.13 -3.81 -11.01
CA GLU A 369 25.59 -3.31 -12.29
C GLU A 369 24.12 -3.71 -12.45
N PHE A 370 23.77 -4.94 -12.05
CA PHE A 370 22.39 -5.40 -12.06
C PHE A 370 21.52 -4.61 -11.07
N VAL A 371 21.91 -4.55 -9.79
CA VAL A 371 21.11 -3.91 -8.73
C VAL A 371 20.95 -2.41 -8.99
N TRP A 372 22.05 -1.68 -9.26
CA TRP A 372 21.97 -0.24 -9.56
C TRP A 372 21.28 0.03 -10.90
N GLY A 373 21.48 -0.83 -11.90
CA GLY A 373 20.82 -0.70 -13.19
C GLY A 373 19.29 -0.80 -13.08
N LYS A 374 18.80 -1.76 -12.28
CA LYS A 374 17.37 -1.90 -11.98
C LYS A 374 16.83 -0.74 -11.14
N LEU A 375 17.56 -0.35 -10.08
CA LEU A 375 17.15 0.71 -9.18
C LEU A 375 17.02 2.06 -9.91
N LEU A 376 18.05 2.45 -10.65
CA LEU A 376 18.05 3.69 -11.44
C LEU A 376 17.07 3.62 -12.62
N GLY A 377 16.90 2.45 -13.24
CA GLY A 377 15.90 2.23 -14.29
C GLY A 377 14.47 2.46 -13.77
N VAL A 378 14.16 1.98 -12.57
CA VAL A 378 12.85 2.20 -11.92
C VAL A 378 12.67 3.68 -11.59
N LEU A 379 13.66 4.32 -10.95
CA LEU A 379 13.57 5.75 -10.61
C LEU A 379 13.45 6.64 -11.86
N GLY A 380 14.15 6.30 -12.95
CA GLY A 380 14.05 7.03 -14.21
C GLY A 380 12.73 6.78 -14.95
N SER A 381 12.21 5.55 -14.95
CA SER A 381 10.90 5.25 -15.54
C SER A 381 9.73 5.91 -14.79
N ALA A 382 9.90 6.08 -13.47
CA ALA A 382 8.99 6.77 -12.57
C ALA A 382 9.42 8.22 -12.28
N ALA A 383 10.27 8.83 -13.12
CA ALA A 383 10.88 10.14 -12.85
C ALA A 383 9.84 11.22 -12.49
N GLU A 384 8.67 11.22 -13.13
CA GLU A 384 7.58 12.15 -12.80
C GLU A 384 7.05 11.94 -11.37
N MET A 385 6.84 10.69 -10.95
CA MET A 385 6.34 10.31 -9.62
C MET A 385 7.36 10.56 -8.52
N VAL A 386 8.65 10.69 -8.89
CA VAL A 386 9.77 11.01 -8.01
C VAL A 386 10.01 12.52 -7.95
N ALA A 387 10.20 13.18 -9.10
CA ALA A 387 10.62 14.56 -9.19
C ALA A 387 9.51 15.54 -8.82
N LEU A 388 8.28 15.33 -9.29
CA LEU A 388 7.19 16.30 -9.08
C LEU A 388 6.81 16.47 -7.59
N PRO A 389 6.74 15.42 -6.75
CA PRO A 389 6.56 15.61 -5.31
C PRO A 389 7.69 16.39 -4.64
N LEU A 390 8.94 16.14 -5.05
CA LEU A 390 10.11 16.86 -4.53
C LEU A 390 10.06 18.34 -4.91
N VAL A 391 9.72 18.64 -6.17
CA VAL A 391 9.50 20.00 -6.65
C VAL A 391 8.35 20.66 -5.90
N LEU A 392 7.25 19.96 -5.63
CA LEU A 392 6.13 20.51 -4.85
C LEU A 392 6.56 20.86 -3.42
N CYS A 393 7.38 20.03 -2.77
CA CYS A 393 7.93 20.32 -1.44
C CYS A 393 8.74 21.62 -1.44
N LEU A 394 9.59 21.83 -2.45
CA LEU A 394 10.36 23.06 -2.62
C LEU A 394 9.48 24.25 -3.02
N ALA A 395 8.43 24.03 -3.81
CA ALA A 395 7.48 25.06 -4.25
C ALA A 395 6.63 25.64 -3.10
N LEU A 396 6.53 24.97 -1.95
CA LEU A 396 5.89 25.54 -0.75
C LEU A 396 6.60 26.81 -0.25
N VAL A 397 7.89 26.97 -0.54
CA VAL A 397 8.71 28.11 -0.13
C VAL A 397 8.31 29.40 -0.85
N PRO A 398 8.35 29.48 -2.20
CA PRO A 398 7.90 30.68 -2.91
C PRO A 398 6.40 30.96 -2.75
N LEU A 399 5.59 29.97 -2.36
CA LEU A 399 4.17 30.15 -2.05
C LEU A 399 3.92 30.74 -0.64
N GLY A 400 4.96 30.98 0.16
CA GLY A 400 4.83 31.52 1.52
C GLY A 400 4.24 30.53 2.54
N LEU A 401 4.11 29.25 2.17
CA LEU A 401 3.56 28.20 3.03
C LEU A 401 4.63 27.53 3.91
N ALA A 402 5.90 27.60 3.50
CA ALA A 402 7.05 27.04 4.22
C ALA A 402 8.26 27.98 4.18
N THR A 403 9.14 27.86 5.19
CA THR A 403 10.47 28.48 5.16
C THR A 403 11.42 27.65 4.26
N PRO A 404 12.51 28.25 3.72
CA PRO A 404 13.47 27.51 2.89
C PRO A 404 14.04 26.27 3.58
N GLU A 405 14.29 26.36 4.89
CA GLU A 405 14.75 25.23 5.71
C GLU A 405 13.72 24.09 5.73
N HIS A 406 12.45 24.37 6.05
CA HIS A 406 11.40 23.36 6.09
C HIS A 406 11.12 22.74 4.71
N GLY A 407 11.19 23.55 3.64
CA GLY A 407 11.10 23.04 2.27
C GLY A 407 12.24 22.07 1.94
N GLY A 408 13.47 22.41 2.34
CA GLY A 408 14.64 21.55 2.17
C GLY A 408 14.54 20.24 2.96
N TYR A 409 14.14 20.29 4.23
CA TYR A 409 13.93 19.10 5.07
C TYR A 409 12.86 18.17 4.47
N LEU A 410 11.76 18.73 3.99
CA LEU A 410 10.67 17.95 3.40
C LEU A 410 11.11 17.28 2.10
N ALA A 411 11.77 18.02 1.21
CA ALA A 411 12.26 17.49 -0.06
C ALA A 411 13.32 16.39 0.14
N LEU A 412 14.33 16.64 0.98
CA LEU A 412 15.40 15.67 1.21
C LEU A 412 14.90 14.45 1.99
N GLY A 413 14.05 14.64 3.00
CA GLY A 413 13.40 13.54 3.72
C GLY A 413 12.54 12.67 2.80
N LEU A 414 11.78 13.28 1.89
CA LEU A 414 11.00 12.56 0.88
C LEU A 414 11.89 11.82 -0.12
N ALA A 415 13.01 12.41 -0.54
CA ALA A 415 13.96 11.76 -1.43
C ALA A 415 14.56 10.49 -0.81
N VAL A 416 14.91 10.54 0.49
CA VAL A 416 15.39 9.38 1.24
C VAL A 416 14.31 8.30 1.33
N LEU A 417 13.06 8.67 1.61
CA LEU A 417 11.95 7.71 1.66
C LEU A 417 11.69 7.06 0.29
N ILE A 418 11.71 7.84 -0.79
CA ILE A 418 11.57 7.35 -2.18
C ILE A 418 12.67 6.33 -2.49
N PHE A 419 13.91 6.66 -2.16
CA PHE A 419 15.05 5.78 -2.40
C PHE A 419 14.95 4.49 -1.57
N PHE A 420 14.59 4.60 -0.29
CA PHE A 420 14.36 3.47 0.60
C PHE A 420 13.31 2.50 0.05
N VAL A 421 12.13 3.00 -0.37
CA VAL A 421 11.06 2.11 -0.87
C VAL A 421 11.41 1.46 -2.22
N ALA A 422 12.22 2.12 -3.04
CA ALA A 422 12.74 1.54 -4.28
C ALA A 422 13.71 0.38 -3.97
N VAL A 423 14.64 0.57 -3.03
CA VAL A 423 15.57 -0.48 -2.59
C VAL A 423 14.82 -1.63 -1.92
N LEU A 424 13.83 -1.33 -1.07
CA LEU A 424 12.97 -2.33 -0.43
C LEU A 424 12.26 -3.21 -1.48
N GLY A 425 11.75 -2.59 -2.56
CA GLY A 425 11.12 -3.31 -3.66
C GLY A 425 12.09 -4.26 -4.36
N VAL A 426 13.28 -3.80 -4.71
CA VAL A 426 14.34 -4.63 -5.33
C VAL A 426 14.75 -5.78 -4.40
N TYR A 427 14.99 -5.49 -3.13
CA TYR A 427 15.34 -6.48 -2.10
C TYR A 427 14.27 -7.57 -1.98
N ALA A 428 12.99 -7.19 -1.86
CA ALA A 428 11.88 -8.15 -1.79
C ALA A 428 11.76 -8.98 -3.07
N GLY A 429 12.00 -8.37 -4.22
CA GLY A 429 12.00 -9.02 -5.54
C GLY A 429 13.09 -10.08 -5.66
N LEU A 430 14.29 -9.79 -5.15
CA LEU A 430 15.40 -10.74 -5.13
C LEU A 430 15.17 -11.87 -4.12
N SER A 431 14.69 -11.55 -2.93
CA SER A 431 14.57 -12.48 -1.80
C SER A 431 13.47 -13.55 -1.97
N HIS A 432 12.41 -13.26 -2.73
CA HIS A 432 11.28 -14.16 -2.88
C HIS A 432 11.17 -14.76 -4.28
N THR A 433 11.21 -16.08 -4.37
CA THR A 433 11.08 -16.82 -5.64
C THR A 433 9.73 -16.65 -6.33
N THR A 434 8.65 -16.42 -5.57
CA THR A 434 7.32 -16.18 -6.12
C THR A 434 7.00 -14.69 -6.14
N SER A 435 6.78 -14.13 -7.34
CA SER A 435 6.48 -12.71 -7.58
C SER A 435 5.35 -12.18 -6.71
N ARG A 436 4.28 -12.96 -6.56
CA ARG A 436 3.14 -12.59 -5.70
C ARG A 436 3.52 -12.38 -4.23
N ARG A 437 4.37 -13.26 -3.68
CA ARG A 437 4.82 -13.13 -2.29
C ARG A 437 5.75 -11.93 -2.16
N ALA A 438 6.68 -11.75 -3.11
CA ALA A 438 7.56 -10.59 -3.15
C ALA A 438 6.78 -9.27 -3.11
N ILE A 439 5.80 -9.14 -4.00
CA ILE A 439 4.97 -7.94 -4.12
C ILE A 439 4.12 -7.72 -2.85
N ALA A 440 3.48 -8.78 -2.33
CA ALA A 440 2.67 -8.68 -1.13
C ALA A 440 3.49 -8.30 0.11
N VAL A 441 4.71 -8.82 0.25
CA VAL A 441 5.62 -8.46 1.35
C VAL A 441 6.09 -7.02 1.21
N ALA A 442 6.53 -6.59 0.02
CA ALA A 442 7.00 -5.23 -0.21
C ALA A 442 5.90 -4.18 0.07
N LEU A 443 4.72 -4.35 -0.54
CA LEU A 443 3.56 -3.47 -0.30
C LEU A 443 3.06 -3.56 1.14
N GLY A 444 3.11 -4.75 1.75
CA GLY A 444 2.71 -4.97 3.14
C GLY A 444 3.61 -4.23 4.13
N ILE A 445 4.93 -4.24 3.91
CA ILE A 445 5.90 -3.49 4.73
C ILE A 445 5.65 -1.98 4.60
N VAL A 446 5.47 -1.50 3.37
CA VAL A 446 5.18 -0.08 3.12
C VAL A 446 3.88 0.34 3.78
N ALA A 447 2.82 -0.44 3.63
CA ALA A 447 1.55 -0.19 4.30
C ALA A 447 1.67 -0.25 5.83
N PHE A 448 2.43 -1.21 6.37
CA PHE A 448 2.69 -1.31 7.81
C PHE A 448 3.40 -0.06 8.34
N LEU A 449 4.43 0.43 7.64
CA LEU A 449 5.14 1.65 8.03
C LEU A 449 4.21 2.87 8.00
N PHE A 450 3.43 3.07 6.93
CA PHE A 450 2.54 4.23 6.84
C PHE A 450 1.34 4.18 7.79
N ILE A 451 0.63 3.06 7.81
CA ILE A 451 -0.55 2.88 8.66
C ILE A 451 -0.11 2.86 10.13
N GLY A 452 1.00 2.19 10.45
CA GLY A 452 1.58 2.17 11.80
C GLY A 452 1.95 3.56 12.30
N VAL A 453 2.63 4.37 11.47
CA VAL A 453 2.94 5.77 11.80
C VAL A 453 1.69 6.60 12.01
N ALA A 454 0.71 6.50 11.10
CA ALA A 454 -0.54 7.24 11.22
C ALA A 454 -1.32 6.86 12.50
N THR A 455 -1.34 5.58 12.85
CA THR A 455 -1.98 5.09 14.08
C THR A 455 -1.22 5.56 15.32
N ALA A 456 0.11 5.43 15.35
CA ALA A 456 0.93 5.87 16.48
C ALA A 456 0.79 7.38 16.72
N MET A 457 0.81 8.19 15.66
CA MET A 457 0.61 9.63 15.72
C MET A 457 -0.77 9.98 16.29
N ARG A 458 -1.84 9.28 15.89
CA ARG A 458 -3.18 9.50 16.44
C ARG A 458 -3.28 9.14 17.91
N ILE A 459 -2.63 8.05 18.34
CA ILE A 459 -2.58 7.68 19.76
C ILE A 459 -1.87 8.78 20.54
N MET A 460 -0.70 9.25 20.10
CA MET A 460 0.02 10.32 20.81
C MET A 460 -0.78 11.61 20.93
N VAL A 461 -1.40 12.06 19.83
CA VAL A 461 -2.23 13.28 19.84
C VAL A 461 -3.45 13.12 20.75
N ALA A 462 -4.04 11.92 20.82
CA ALA A 462 -5.18 11.65 21.68
C ALA A 462 -4.85 11.67 23.18
N PHE A 463 -3.60 11.39 23.57
CA PHE A 463 -3.21 11.15 24.97
C PHE A 463 -2.02 12.00 25.46
N GLY A 464 -1.72 13.13 24.81
CA GLY A 464 -0.49 13.93 24.93
C GLY A 464 -0.14 14.57 26.29
N GLY A 465 -0.65 14.08 27.43
CA GLY A 465 -0.47 14.66 28.76
C GLY A 465 0.76 14.23 29.55
N SER A 466 1.31 13.03 29.35
CA SER A 466 2.54 12.59 30.03
C SER A 466 3.33 11.54 29.23
N PHE A 467 4.54 11.91 28.84
CA PHE A 467 5.42 11.11 27.97
C PHE A 467 5.97 9.85 28.66
N GLU A 468 6.29 9.91 29.95
CA GLU A 468 6.88 8.78 30.69
C GLU A 468 5.93 7.58 30.75
N LEU A 469 4.62 7.84 30.85
CA LEU A 469 3.57 6.83 30.94
C LEU A 469 3.15 6.29 29.56
N GLN A 470 3.52 6.99 28.49
CA GLN A 470 3.41 6.53 27.11
C GLN A 470 4.48 5.51 26.74
N LEU A 471 5.65 5.55 27.40
CA LEU A 471 6.83 4.80 26.95
C LEU A 471 6.61 3.29 26.93
N ALA A 472 6.05 2.69 27.97
CA ALA A 472 5.81 1.24 28.03
C ALA A 472 4.84 0.72 26.93
N PRO A 473 3.64 1.30 26.75
CA PRO A 473 2.73 0.90 25.67
C PRO A 473 3.35 1.07 24.27
N PHE A 474 4.04 2.17 24.02
CA PHE A 474 4.71 2.37 22.74
C PHE A 474 5.92 1.46 22.55
N LEU A 475 6.64 1.11 23.61
CA LEU A 475 7.73 0.13 23.56
C LEU A 475 7.20 -1.24 23.16
N ALA A 476 6.02 -1.66 23.64
CA ALA A 476 5.36 -2.87 23.15
C ALA A 476 5.02 -2.80 21.65
N ALA A 477 4.52 -1.67 21.17
CA ALA A 477 4.23 -1.46 19.75
C ALA A 477 5.51 -1.42 18.89
N ILE A 478 6.60 -0.82 19.39
CA ILE A 478 7.92 -0.77 18.75
C ILE A 478 8.50 -2.18 18.66
N VAL A 479 8.50 -2.94 19.75
CA VAL A 479 9.00 -4.32 19.79
C VAL A 479 8.17 -5.23 18.90
N GLY A 480 6.84 -5.17 18.99
CA GLY A 480 5.95 -5.95 18.12
C GLY A 480 6.13 -5.59 16.65
N GLY A 481 6.28 -4.30 16.34
CA GLY A 481 6.58 -3.81 15.00
C GLY A 481 7.94 -4.27 14.49
N ALA A 482 8.96 -4.28 15.34
CA ALA A 482 10.30 -4.76 15.02
C ALA A 482 10.30 -6.26 14.71
N ILE A 483 9.62 -7.07 15.54
CA ILE A 483 9.46 -8.51 15.31
C ILE A 483 8.72 -8.77 13.98
N GLY A 484 7.62 -8.04 13.73
CA GLY A 484 6.86 -8.17 12.49
C GLY A 484 7.67 -7.80 11.24
N LEU A 485 8.43 -6.70 11.32
CA LEU A 485 9.29 -6.24 10.24
C LEU A 485 10.46 -7.20 10.01
N TYR A 486 11.05 -7.74 11.07
CA TYR A 486 12.10 -8.75 10.98
C TYR A 486 11.56 -10.04 10.35
N ALA A 487 10.39 -10.51 10.78
CA ALA A 487 9.75 -11.68 10.19
C ALA A 487 9.45 -11.48 8.68
N ALA A 488 9.13 -10.25 8.26
CA ALA A 488 8.89 -9.94 6.85
C ALA A 488 10.19 -9.85 6.02
N LEU A 489 11.23 -9.17 6.54
CA LEU A 489 12.47 -8.91 5.82
C LEU A 489 13.48 -10.07 5.88
N SER A 490 13.54 -10.79 6.99
CA SER A 490 14.55 -11.81 7.28
C SER A 490 14.12 -13.24 6.91
N ALA A 491 12.88 -13.46 6.46
CA ALA A 491 12.33 -14.80 6.25
C ALA A 491 13.10 -15.69 5.26
N ARG A 492 13.87 -15.08 4.36
CA ARG A 492 14.64 -15.78 3.31
C ARG A 492 16.14 -15.48 3.39
N ASN A 493 16.50 -14.24 3.68
CA ASN A 493 17.87 -13.75 3.69
C ASN A 493 18.17 -13.08 5.05
N PRO A 494 18.38 -13.88 6.13
CA PRO A 494 18.73 -13.32 7.42
C PRO A 494 20.11 -12.68 7.36
N SER A 495 20.20 -11.42 7.78
CA SER A 495 21.48 -10.74 8.00
C SER A 495 21.42 -9.87 9.26
N PRO A 496 22.55 -9.68 9.97
CA PRO A 496 22.59 -8.78 11.12
C PRO A 496 22.13 -7.36 10.78
N ALA A 497 22.46 -6.87 9.58
CA ALA A 497 22.06 -5.55 9.10
C ALA A 497 20.53 -5.43 8.96
N VAL A 498 19.87 -6.45 8.42
CA VAL A 498 18.40 -6.52 8.37
C VAL A 498 17.80 -6.58 9.77
N GLY A 499 18.42 -7.35 10.68
CA GLY A 499 18.02 -7.41 12.10
C GLY A 499 18.03 -6.03 12.77
N TRP A 500 19.14 -5.31 12.67
CA TRP A 500 19.26 -3.94 13.20
C TRP A 500 18.28 -2.98 12.55
N THR A 501 18.06 -3.08 11.24
CA THR A 501 17.10 -2.23 10.52
C THR A 501 15.68 -2.46 11.01
N SER A 502 15.28 -3.72 11.18
CA SER A 502 13.96 -4.06 11.70
C SER A 502 13.75 -3.57 13.13
N ALA A 503 14.78 -3.60 13.97
CA ALA A 503 14.72 -3.07 15.34
C ALA A 503 14.69 -1.53 15.40
N LEU A 504 15.54 -0.88 14.61
CA LEU A 504 15.72 0.57 14.66
C LEU A 504 14.61 1.35 13.97
N LEU A 505 14.05 0.86 12.86
CA LEU A 505 13.04 1.60 12.10
C LEU A 505 11.82 1.99 12.95
N PRO A 506 11.13 1.08 13.67
CA PRO A 506 10.00 1.47 14.51
C PRO A 506 10.39 2.42 15.65
N ALA A 507 11.55 2.19 16.29
CA ALA A 507 12.02 3.00 17.41
C ALA A 507 12.38 4.43 16.98
N LEU A 508 13.16 4.59 15.92
CA LEU A 508 13.53 5.90 15.39
C LEU A 508 12.32 6.61 14.80
N THR A 509 11.40 5.89 14.17
CA THR A 509 10.16 6.49 13.69
C THR A 509 9.31 7.03 14.83
N PHE A 510 9.24 6.32 15.97
CA PHE A 510 8.60 6.85 17.18
C PHE A 510 9.28 8.16 17.65
N VAL A 511 10.61 8.21 17.69
CA VAL A 511 11.36 9.44 18.02
C VAL A 511 11.01 10.56 17.03
N ALA A 512 10.92 10.29 15.74
CA ALA A 512 10.53 11.27 14.74
C ALA A 512 9.10 11.80 14.97
N ILE A 513 8.14 10.95 15.35
CA ILE A 513 6.77 11.39 15.67
C ILE A 513 6.78 12.30 16.91
N THR A 514 7.52 11.94 17.96
CA THR A 514 7.61 12.77 19.17
C THR A 514 8.25 14.14 18.88
N GLY A 515 9.33 14.17 18.10
CA GLY A 515 9.96 15.41 17.65
C GLY A 515 9.02 16.27 16.80
N PHE A 516 8.18 15.66 15.95
CA PHE A 516 7.16 16.37 15.19
C PHE A 516 6.14 17.05 16.10
N LEU A 517 5.64 16.35 17.12
CA LEU A 517 4.67 16.90 18.07
C LEU A 517 5.26 18.01 18.95
N GLN A 518 6.57 17.99 19.19
CA GLN A 518 7.32 19.05 19.88
C GLN A 518 7.64 20.25 18.96
N GLY A 519 7.35 20.15 17.65
CA GLY A 519 7.70 21.19 16.68
C GLY A 519 9.17 21.20 16.24
N SER A 520 9.96 20.18 16.61
CA SER A 520 11.39 20.06 16.30
C SER A 520 11.62 19.48 14.90
N SER A 521 11.35 20.27 13.86
CA SER A 521 11.41 19.84 12.45
C SER A 521 12.79 19.30 12.03
N LEU A 522 13.87 19.90 12.53
CA LEU A 522 15.24 19.44 12.27
C LEU A 522 15.51 18.04 12.83
N GLN A 523 15.07 17.77 14.06
CA GLN A 523 15.20 16.45 14.67
C GLN A 523 14.45 15.38 13.87
N VAL A 524 13.21 15.69 13.45
CA VAL A 524 12.43 14.78 12.59
C VAL A 524 13.20 14.45 11.32
N PHE A 525 13.74 15.48 10.65
CA PHE A 525 14.53 15.31 9.45
C PHE A 525 15.76 14.42 9.67
N LEU A 526 16.59 14.72 10.67
CA LEU A 526 17.80 13.95 10.96
C LEU A 526 17.49 12.49 11.30
N VAL A 527 16.44 12.26 12.08
CA VAL A 527 16.02 10.90 12.47
C VAL A 527 15.48 10.13 11.26
N VAL A 528 14.68 10.74 10.39
CA VAL A 528 14.20 10.12 9.15
C VAL A 528 15.38 9.76 8.24
N VAL A 529 16.33 10.69 8.04
CA VAL A 529 17.51 10.43 7.21
C VAL A 529 18.35 9.30 7.79
N ALA A 530 18.60 9.30 9.10
CA ALA A 530 19.37 8.25 9.75
C ALA A 530 18.66 6.89 9.68
N ALA A 531 17.38 6.83 10.02
CA ALA A 531 16.61 5.59 10.09
C ALA A 531 16.45 4.92 8.72
N TYR A 532 15.96 5.68 7.73
CA TYR A 532 15.69 5.16 6.40
C TYR A 532 16.96 5.12 5.54
N GLY A 533 17.95 5.97 5.80
CA GLY A 533 19.29 5.88 5.19
C GLY A 533 20.03 4.61 5.61
N PHE A 534 20.09 4.33 6.92
CA PHE A 534 20.64 3.06 7.42
C PHE A 534 19.86 1.86 6.88
N GLY A 535 18.53 1.91 6.93
CA GLY A 535 17.69 0.84 6.39
C GLY A 535 17.91 0.61 4.89
N THR A 536 18.20 1.67 4.13
CA THR A 536 18.55 1.53 2.72
C THR A 536 19.87 0.80 2.53
N LEU A 537 20.92 1.19 3.25
CA LEU A 537 22.22 0.51 3.18
C LEU A 537 22.13 -0.96 3.61
N ALA A 538 21.40 -1.21 4.69
CA ALA A 538 21.21 -2.55 5.24
C ALA A 538 20.41 -3.51 4.34
N LEU A 539 19.58 -2.98 3.43
CA LEU A 539 18.89 -3.78 2.42
C LEU A 539 19.68 -3.87 1.10
N LEU A 540 20.41 -2.81 0.75
CA LEU A 540 21.17 -2.74 -0.50
C LEU A 540 22.39 -3.67 -0.47
N VAL A 541 23.17 -3.68 0.62
CA VAL A 541 24.40 -4.49 0.72
C VAL A 541 24.09 -5.99 0.59
N PRO A 542 23.12 -6.57 1.34
CA PRO A 542 22.73 -7.96 1.14
C PRO A 542 22.14 -8.26 -0.23
N SER A 543 21.46 -7.29 -0.87
CA SER A 543 20.92 -7.48 -2.22
C SER A 543 22.03 -7.67 -3.26
N ILE A 544 23.15 -6.95 -3.11
CA ILE A 544 24.33 -7.09 -3.96
C ILE A 544 25.01 -8.44 -3.68
N ALA A 545 25.27 -8.76 -2.41
CA ALA A 545 25.92 -10.02 -2.02
C ALA A 545 25.08 -11.28 -2.36
N ALA A 546 23.75 -11.19 -2.31
CA ALA A 546 22.87 -12.30 -2.66
C ALA A 546 23.00 -12.70 -4.14
N PHE A 547 23.28 -11.75 -5.03
CA PHE A 547 23.52 -12.03 -6.44
C PHE A 547 24.89 -12.69 -6.65
N ASP A 548 25.92 -12.31 -5.88
CA ASP A 548 27.23 -13.01 -5.88
C ASP A 548 27.10 -14.49 -5.46
N LEU A 549 26.31 -14.77 -4.42
CA LEU A 549 26.01 -16.13 -3.97
C LEU A 549 25.24 -16.94 -5.03
N LEU A 550 24.24 -16.34 -5.68
CA LEU A 550 23.44 -17.01 -6.72
C LEU A 550 24.22 -17.27 -8.02
N THR A 551 25.23 -16.46 -8.31
CA THR A 551 26.12 -16.65 -9.47
C THR A 551 27.28 -17.62 -9.18
N GLY A 552 27.41 -18.09 -7.94
CA GLY A 552 28.49 -19.01 -7.54
C GLY A 552 29.88 -18.38 -7.53
N ARG A 553 29.97 -17.04 -7.64
CA ARG A 553 31.24 -16.29 -7.67
C ARG A 553 31.89 -16.18 -6.29
N THR A 554 31.10 -16.37 -5.23
CA THR A 554 31.57 -16.49 -3.86
C THR A 554 31.14 -17.84 -3.29
N THR A 555 32.10 -18.72 -3.00
CA THR A 555 31.86 -19.92 -2.19
C THR A 555 31.65 -19.48 -0.75
N THR A 556 30.62 -20.02 -0.08
CA THR A 556 30.38 -19.80 1.35
C THR A 556 31.64 -20.13 2.16
N GLY A 557 32.39 -19.10 2.57
CA GLY A 557 33.61 -19.28 3.33
C GLY A 557 34.63 -18.16 3.15
N GLU A 558 34.25 -16.91 3.47
CA GLU A 558 35.13 -15.91 4.11
C GLU A 558 34.29 -15.01 5.03
#